data_AF-A0A945D321-F1
#
_entry.id   AF-A0A945D321-F1
#
_cell.length_a   1.000
_cell.length_b   1.000
_cell.length_c   1.000
_cell.angle_alpha   90.00
_cell.angle_beta   90.00
_cell.angle_gamma   90.00
#
_symmetry.space_group_name_H-M   'P 1'
#
loop_
_entity.id
_entity.type
_entity.pdbx_description
1 polymer ?
#
loop_
_entity_poly.entity_id
_entity_poly.type
_entity_poly.pdbx_seq_one_letter_code
_entity_poly.pdbx_strand_id
1 'polypeptide(L)'
;MSDTATCEYCSEIFEAAREFCPKCGKQLPQEIKATLVIEQFAPDCSKCHGLCCKALAFDWPHYKKNAGVPCKHLTDDFTCDNWGQLEADGFVECRSYDCYGAGQTVSKLLEEQHPNTWRTDERIQEAEMVIFQKVYTELFEDINKKSPRVGNLETAPGDEGKDAP
;
A
#
# COMPACT_ATOMS: atom_id res chain seq x y z
N MET A 1 -18.81 -19.85 -27.37
CA MET A 1 -18.22 -21.15 -27.03
C MET A 1 -18.67 -21.43 -25.61
N SER A 2 -19.38 -22.52 -25.37
CA SER A 2 -19.95 -22.83 -24.05
C SER A 2 -18.85 -23.44 -23.18
N ASP A 3 -18.49 -22.76 -22.09
CA ASP A 3 -17.55 -23.29 -21.11
C ASP A 3 -18.20 -24.44 -20.35
N THR A 4 -17.58 -25.63 -20.41
CA THR A 4 -18.02 -26.83 -19.69
C THR A 4 -17.07 -27.14 -18.55
N ALA A 5 -17.60 -27.54 -17.40
CA ALA A 5 -16.86 -27.97 -16.22
C ALA A 5 -17.11 -29.47 -15.95
N THR A 6 -16.13 -30.13 -15.33
CA THR A 6 -16.23 -31.53 -14.88
C THR A 6 -16.18 -31.59 -13.36
N CYS A 7 -17.13 -32.28 -12.73
CA CYS A 7 -17.14 -32.45 -11.28
C CYS A 7 -16.03 -33.43 -10.85
N GLU A 8 -15.11 -33.00 -9.98
CA GLU A 8 -14.04 -33.86 -9.45
C GLU A 8 -14.54 -35.04 -8.59
N TYR A 9 -15.77 -34.96 -8.07
CA TYR A 9 -16.32 -35.98 -7.18
C TYR A 9 -17.09 -37.10 -7.89
N CYS A 10 -17.68 -36.81 -9.06
CA CYS A 10 -18.54 -37.78 -9.76
C CYS A 10 -18.34 -37.79 -11.28
N SER A 11 -17.36 -37.03 -11.78
CA SER A 11 -16.95 -36.92 -13.18
C SER A 11 -18.03 -36.46 -14.14
N GLU A 12 -19.10 -35.84 -13.64
CA GLU A 12 -20.17 -35.28 -14.46
C GLU A 12 -19.70 -34.03 -15.19
N ILE A 13 -20.05 -33.90 -16.47
CA ILE A 13 -19.74 -32.74 -17.31
C ILE A 13 -21.00 -31.87 -17.43
N PHE A 14 -20.88 -30.56 -17.16
CA PHE A 14 -22.00 -29.61 -17.16
C PHE A 14 -21.54 -28.20 -17.55
N GLU A 15 -22.47 -27.27 -17.82
CA GLU A 15 -22.15 -25.87 -18.14
C GLU A 15 -21.58 -25.12 -16.92
N ALA A 16 -20.47 -24.40 -17.10
CA ALA A 16 -19.54 -23.95 -16.05
C ALA A 16 -20.00 -22.76 -15.16
N ALA A 17 -21.29 -22.64 -14.84
CA ALA A 17 -21.84 -21.54 -14.03
C ALA A 17 -22.58 -22.02 -12.77
N ARG A 18 -22.08 -23.08 -12.11
CA ARG A 18 -22.78 -23.70 -10.97
C ARG A 18 -21.91 -23.75 -9.71
N GLU A 19 -22.53 -23.47 -8.56
CA GLU A 19 -21.90 -23.63 -7.24
C GLU A 19 -21.94 -25.09 -6.74
N PHE A 20 -22.93 -25.86 -7.22
CA PHE A 20 -23.14 -27.26 -6.84
C PHE A 20 -23.23 -28.14 -8.08
N CYS A 21 -22.68 -29.35 -7.99
CA CYS A 21 -22.78 -30.34 -9.06
C CYS A 21 -24.25 -30.75 -9.28
N PRO A 22 -24.78 -30.71 -10.53
CA PRO A 22 -26.16 -31.12 -10.83
C PRO A 22 -26.50 -32.56 -10.43
N LYS A 23 -25.49 -33.44 -10.37
CA LYS A 23 -25.67 -34.87 -10.18
C LYS A 23 -25.52 -35.30 -8.73
N CYS A 24 -24.43 -34.90 -8.09
CA CYS A 24 -24.11 -35.38 -6.74
C CYS A 24 -24.40 -34.35 -5.64
N GLY A 25 -24.78 -33.13 -5.98
CA GLY A 25 -25.12 -32.07 -5.02
C GLY A 25 -23.93 -31.54 -4.20
N LYS A 26 -22.70 -32.03 -4.45
CA LYS A 26 -21.51 -31.52 -3.78
C LYS A 26 -21.16 -30.13 -4.28
N GLN A 27 -20.70 -29.29 -3.36
CA GLN A 27 -20.14 -27.99 -3.67
C GLN A 27 -18.93 -28.17 -4.57
N LEU A 28 -18.91 -27.47 -5.69
CA LEU A 28 -17.78 -27.49 -6.62
C LEU A 28 -16.65 -26.64 -6.03
N PRO A 29 -15.37 -26.99 -6.27
CA PRO A 29 -14.26 -26.14 -5.86
C PRO A 29 -14.46 -24.77 -6.49
N GLN A 30 -14.72 -23.77 -5.67
CA GLN A 30 -14.62 -22.40 -6.16
C GLN A 30 -13.14 -22.18 -6.39
N GLU A 31 -12.74 -21.93 -7.63
CA GLU A 31 -11.49 -21.22 -7.88
C GLU A 31 -11.61 -19.96 -7.04
N ILE A 32 -10.88 -19.90 -5.92
CA ILE A 32 -10.67 -18.64 -5.22
C ILE A 32 -9.99 -17.79 -6.28
N LYS A 33 -10.77 -16.95 -6.97
CA LYS A 33 -10.23 -15.93 -7.84
C LYS A 33 -9.33 -15.10 -6.94
N ALA A 34 -8.03 -15.36 -7.03
CA ALA A 34 -6.96 -14.49 -6.53
C ALA A 34 -7.04 -13.09 -7.19
N THR A 35 -8.06 -12.83 -8.02
CA THR A 35 -8.56 -11.51 -8.41
C THR A 35 -9.14 -10.70 -7.24
N LEU A 36 -9.40 -11.32 -6.09
CA LEU A 36 -9.69 -10.63 -4.82
C LEU A 36 -8.43 -10.43 -3.96
N VAL A 37 -7.25 -10.24 -4.58
CA VAL A 37 -6.38 -9.19 -4.04
C VAL A 37 -7.14 -7.90 -4.30
N ILE A 38 -7.97 -7.53 -3.32
CA ILE A 38 -8.91 -6.41 -3.33
C ILE A 38 -8.26 -5.25 -4.10
N GLU A 39 -8.84 -4.82 -5.23
CA GLU A 39 -8.31 -3.69 -6.03
C GLU A 39 -8.03 -2.43 -5.19
N GLN A 40 -8.69 -2.32 -4.04
CA GLN A 40 -8.53 -1.26 -3.04
C GLN A 40 -7.16 -1.31 -2.31
N PHE A 41 -6.48 -2.47 -2.27
CA PHE A 41 -5.17 -2.65 -1.65
C PHE A 41 -4.00 -2.59 -2.64
N ALA A 42 -4.27 -2.53 -3.94
CA ALA A 42 -3.21 -2.22 -4.91
C ALA A 42 -2.82 -0.74 -4.76
N PRO A 43 -1.54 -0.39 -4.55
CA PRO A 43 -1.14 1.01 -4.47
C PRO A 43 -1.45 1.77 -5.76
N ASP A 44 -2.18 2.88 -5.63
CA ASP A 44 -2.39 3.84 -6.71
C ASP A 44 -1.79 5.18 -6.31
N CYS A 45 -0.49 5.34 -6.59
CA CYS A 45 0.25 6.54 -6.24
C CYS A 45 -0.31 7.80 -6.92
N SER A 46 -1.06 7.68 -8.02
CA SER A 46 -1.66 8.83 -8.72
C SER A 46 -2.83 9.46 -7.95
N LYS A 47 -3.36 8.75 -6.94
CA LYS A 47 -4.43 9.20 -6.04
C LYS A 47 -3.95 9.43 -4.62
N CYS A 48 -2.65 9.55 -4.42
CA CYS A 48 -2.01 9.66 -3.12
C CYS A 48 -1.29 11.00 -2.99
N HIS A 49 -1.28 11.59 -1.80
CA HIS A 49 -0.47 12.76 -1.49
C HIS A 49 1.02 12.43 -1.27
N GLY A 50 1.56 11.38 -1.89
CA GLY A 50 2.97 10.99 -1.76
C GLY A 50 3.37 10.60 -0.33
N LEU A 51 2.42 10.05 0.44
CA LEU A 51 2.54 9.91 1.90
C LEU A 51 3.73 9.04 2.32
N CYS A 52 4.04 7.93 1.63
CA CYS A 52 5.22 7.11 1.96
C CYS A 52 6.54 7.87 1.80
N CYS A 53 6.62 8.83 0.87
CA CYS A 53 7.80 9.64 0.63
C CYS A 53 7.99 10.75 1.67
N LYS A 54 6.96 11.09 2.45
CA LYS A 54 7.04 12.10 3.52
C LYS A 54 6.95 11.47 4.91
N ALA A 55 5.89 10.70 5.16
CA ALA A 55 5.54 10.16 6.47
C ALA A 55 6.54 9.14 7.03
N LEU A 56 7.32 8.46 6.19
CA LEU A 56 8.25 7.42 6.64
C LEU A 56 9.67 7.96 6.79
N ALA A 57 10.40 7.51 7.79
CA ALA A 57 11.85 7.72 7.86
C ALA A 57 12.57 6.75 6.91
N PHE A 58 13.66 7.22 6.30
CA PHE A 58 14.59 6.37 5.57
C PHE A 58 15.95 6.39 6.28
N ASP A 59 16.52 5.21 6.47
CA ASP A 59 17.85 5.03 7.07
C ASP A 59 18.66 4.06 6.20
N TRP A 60 18.93 4.48 4.97
CA TRP A 60 19.72 3.71 4.01
C TRP A 60 21.12 4.30 3.88
N PRO A 61 22.13 3.50 3.47
CA PRO A 61 23.51 3.99 3.34
C PRO A 61 23.65 5.22 2.42
N HIS A 62 22.84 5.31 1.37
CA HIS A 62 22.93 6.35 0.34
C HIS A 62 21.93 7.49 0.54
N TYR A 63 20.93 7.30 1.38
CA TYR A 63 19.91 8.31 1.62
C TYR A 63 19.27 8.12 2.99
N LYS A 64 19.27 9.19 3.78
CA LYS A 64 18.60 9.25 5.07
C LYS A 64 17.68 10.44 5.13
N LYS A 65 16.53 10.26 5.78
CA LYS A 65 15.61 11.35 6.10
C LYS A 65 14.77 10.94 7.31
N ASN A 66 14.35 11.93 8.10
CA ASN A 66 13.41 11.70 9.19
C ASN A 66 11.99 11.50 8.63
N ALA A 67 11.13 10.89 9.43
CA ALA A 67 9.69 10.87 9.16
C ALA A 67 9.15 12.31 9.16
N GLY A 68 8.16 12.59 8.33
CA GLY A 68 7.64 13.94 8.13
C GLY A 68 8.48 14.83 7.22
N VAL A 69 9.73 14.46 6.88
CA VAL A 69 10.55 15.18 5.89
C VAL A 69 10.26 14.68 4.48
N PRO A 70 9.85 15.53 3.52
CA PRO A 70 9.65 15.11 2.14
C PRO A 70 10.90 14.52 1.50
N CYS A 71 10.75 13.42 0.76
CA CYS A 71 11.81 12.88 -0.09
C CYS A 71 12.27 13.93 -1.10
N LYS A 72 13.58 13.99 -1.41
CA LYS A 72 14.16 14.92 -2.40
C LYS A 72 13.61 14.74 -3.82
N HIS A 73 13.03 13.56 -4.11
CA HIS A 73 12.44 13.21 -5.41
C HIS A 73 10.91 13.40 -5.44
N LEU A 74 10.31 13.84 -4.33
CA LEU A 74 8.86 14.05 -4.25
C LEU A 74 8.50 15.41 -4.85
N THR A 75 7.81 15.40 -5.99
CA THR A 75 7.37 16.60 -6.69
C THR A 75 6.19 17.27 -5.98
N ASP A 76 5.87 18.50 -6.39
CA ASP A 76 4.71 19.24 -5.88
C ASP A 76 3.39 18.54 -6.16
N ASP A 77 3.30 17.82 -7.29
CA ASP A 77 2.16 16.98 -7.69
C ASP A 77 2.14 15.60 -7.01
N PHE A 78 2.92 15.41 -5.93
CA PHE A 78 2.98 14.18 -5.14
C PHE A 78 3.52 12.94 -5.85
N THR A 79 4.18 13.11 -7.00
CA THR A 79 4.82 12.03 -7.74
C THR A 79 6.30 11.92 -7.45
N CYS A 80 6.91 10.77 -7.76
CA CYS A 80 8.35 10.59 -7.68
C CYS A 80 8.98 10.85 -9.06
N ASP A 81 9.82 11.88 -9.17
CA ASP A 81 10.52 12.20 -10.43
C ASP A 81 11.61 11.18 -10.81
N ASN A 82 12.03 10.34 -9.85
CA ASN A 82 13.09 9.36 -10.03
C ASN A 82 12.61 7.92 -10.23
N TRP A 83 11.29 7.69 -10.37
CA TRP A 83 10.73 6.33 -10.38
C TRP A 83 11.38 5.38 -11.39
N GLY A 84 11.75 5.89 -12.57
CA GLY A 84 12.38 5.10 -13.63
C GLY A 84 13.87 4.79 -13.42
N GLN A 85 14.53 5.40 -12.43
CA GLN A 85 15.98 5.24 -12.17
C GLN A 85 16.27 4.79 -10.74
N LEU A 86 15.25 4.48 -9.93
CA LEU A 86 15.42 4.13 -8.51
C LEU A 86 16.49 3.07 -8.27
N GLU A 87 16.50 1.97 -9.02
CA GLU A 87 17.49 0.91 -8.85
C GLU A 87 18.92 1.38 -9.20
N ALA A 88 19.07 2.15 -10.29
CA ALA A 88 20.36 2.67 -10.73
C ALA A 88 20.95 3.69 -9.74
N ASP A 89 20.08 4.45 -9.09
CA ASP A 89 20.45 5.49 -8.12
C ASP A 89 20.51 4.99 -6.67
N GLY A 90 20.32 3.68 -6.44
CA GLY A 90 20.46 3.05 -5.13
C GLY A 90 19.24 3.14 -4.21
N PHE A 91 18.04 3.32 -4.77
CA PHE A 91 16.74 3.35 -4.09
C PHE A 91 15.95 2.03 -4.27
N VAL A 92 16.62 0.88 -4.11
CA VAL A 92 16.00 -0.46 -4.29
C VAL A 92 14.87 -0.67 -3.29
N GLU A 93 15.00 -0.15 -2.09
CA GLU A 93 13.99 -0.22 -1.04
C GLU A 93 12.70 0.49 -1.46
N CYS A 94 12.79 1.67 -2.08
CA CYS A 94 11.62 2.35 -2.68
C CYS A 94 10.98 1.50 -3.78
N ARG A 95 11.78 0.81 -4.59
CA ARG A 95 11.28 0.01 -5.72
C ARG A 95 10.51 -1.23 -5.25
N SER A 96 10.95 -1.84 -4.16
CA SER A 96 10.32 -3.01 -3.54
C SER A 96 9.20 -2.68 -2.55
N TYR A 97 9.04 -1.40 -2.20
CA TYR A 97 8.07 -0.95 -1.20
C TYR A 97 6.64 -1.09 -1.71
N ASP A 98 5.75 -1.54 -0.82
CA ASP A 98 4.31 -1.61 -1.05
C ASP A 98 3.59 -1.06 0.20
N CYS A 99 2.72 -0.08 0.02
CA CYS A 99 1.91 0.49 1.10
C CYS A 99 0.56 -0.22 1.28
N TYR A 100 0.27 -1.23 0.47
CA TYR A 100 -0.97 -2.00 0.48
C TYR A 100 -2.22 -1.12 0.33
N GLY A 101 -2.10 -0.04 -0.45
CA GLY A 101 -3.19 0.90 -0.70
C GLY A 101 -3.45 1.92 0.41
N ALA A 102 -2.64 1.95 1.47
CA ALA A 102 -2.80 2.89 2.57
C ALA A 102 -2.74 4.35 2.11
N GLY A 103 -1.83 4.66 1.17
CA GLY A 103 -1.59 6.02 0.70
C GLY A 103 -2.81 6.69 0.07
N GLN A 104 -3.40 6.05 -0.95
CA GLN A 104 -4.59 6.60 -1.61
C GLN A 104 -5.81 6.59 -0.69
N THR A 105 -5.91 5.62 0.22
CA THR A 105 -7.04 5.51 1.14
C THR A 105 -7.06 6.69 2.11
N VAL A 106 -5.92 7.02 2.72
CA VAL A 106 -5.80 8.15 3.65
C VAL A 106 -5.97 9.48 2.93
N SER A 107 -5.37 9.64 1.75
CA SER A 107 -5.48 10.87 0.95
C SER A 107 -6.96 11.17 0.64
N LYS A 108 -7.67 10.18 0.06
CA LYS A 108 -9.09 10.31 -0.27
C LYS A 108 -9.96 10.61 0.97
N LEU A 109 -9.73 9.90 2.08
CA LEU A 109 -10.50 10.09 3.31
C LEU A 109 -10.42 11.55 3.80
N LEU A 110 -9.24 12.16 3.73
CA LEU A 110 -9.06 13.53 4.20
C LEU A 110 -9.51 14.56 3.17
N GLU A 111 -9.32 14.33 1.87
CA GLU A 111 -9.87 15.18 0.80
C GLU A 111 -11.39 15.31 0.89
N GLU A 112 -12.10 14.23 1.22
CA GLU A 112 -13.56 14.22 1.40
C GLU A 112 -14.02 15.11 2.57
N GLN A 113 -13.15 15.38 3.55
CA GLN A 113 -13.45 16.21 4.72
C GLN A 113 -12.89 17.64 4.59
N HIS A 114 -11.75 17.80 3.91
CA HIS A 114 -10.99 19.03 3.83
C HIS A 114 -10.32 19.19 2.44
N PRO A 115 -10.40 20.36 1.79
CA PRO A 115 -9.81 20.55 0.46
C PRO A 115 -8.28 20.76 0.47
N ASN A 116 -7.67 20.84 1.65
CA ASN A 116 -6.24 21.06 1.83
C ASN A 116 -5.49 19.72 1.94
N THR A 117 -4.19 19.74 1.66
CA THR A 117 -3.29 18.60 1.83
C THR A 117 -2.24 18.92 2.88
N TRP A 118 -1.35 17.98 3.20
CA TRP A 118 -0.18 18.26 4.04
C TRP A 118 0.68 19.43 3.56
N ARG A 119 0.63 19.80 2.27
CA ARG A 119 1.42 20.92 1.73
C ARG A 119 0.89 22.27 2.17
N THR A 120 -0.42 22.38 2.37
CA THR A 120 -1.11 23.66 2.48
C THR A 120 -1.70 23.92 3.85
N ASP A 121 -1.79 22.89 4.72
CA ASP A 121 -2.33 23.02 6.08
C ASP A 121 -1.60 22.08 7.04
N GLU A 122 -1.00 22.65 8.08
CA GLU A 122 -0.23 21.91 9.09
C GLU A 122 -1.08 20.91 9.88
N ARG A 123 -2.37 21.21 10.10
CA ARG A 123 -3.28 20.29 10.80
C ARG A 123 -3.58 19.06 9.92
N ILE A 124 -3.72 19.29 8.62
CA ILE A 124 -3.90 18.19 7.66
C ILE A 124 -2.60 17.41 7.50
N GLN A 125 -1.44 18.08 7.54
CA GLN A 125 -0.15 17.40 7.57
C GLN A 125 -0.07 16.42 8.73
N GLU A 126 -0.32 16.87 9.96
CA GLU A 126 -0.28 15.99 11.13
C GLU A 126 -1.21 14.78 10.96
N ALA A 127 -2.47 15.03 10.58
CA ALA A 127 -3.46 13.98 10.36
C ALA A 127 -3.03 12.98 9.28
N GLU A 128 -2.60 13.45 8.10
CA GLU A 128 -2.17 12.60 7.00
C GLU A 128 -0.98 11.72 7.38
N MET A 129 0.04 12.28 8.04
CA MET A 129 1.22 11.51 8.41
C MET A 129 0.89 10.46 9.48
N VAL A 130 0.18 10.84 10.55
CA VAL A 130 -0.15 9.94 11.67
C VAL A 130 -1.10 8.83 11.22
N ILE A 131 -2.16 9.18 10.48
CA ILE A 131 -3.14 8.20 10.00
C ILE A 131 -2.47 7.26 9.00
N PHE A 132 -1.63 7.76 8.09
CA PHE A 132 -0.90 6.92 7.16
C PHE A 132 0.02 5.92 7.87
N GLN A 133 0.86 6.38 8.81
CA GLN A 133 1.76 5.47 9.54
C GLN A 133 0.96 4.38 10.26
N LYS A 134 -0.18 4.73 10.87
CA LYS A 134 -1.06 3.76 11.55
C LYS A 134 -1.66 2.74 10.59
N VAL A 135 -2.35 3.20 9.55
CA VAL A 135 -3.00 2.31 8.56
C VAL A 135 -1.97 1.41 7.87
N TYR A 136 -0.83 1.97 7.46
CA TYR A 136 0.26 1.18 6.87
C TYR A 136 0.82 0.15 7.85
N THR A 137 1.01 0.51 9.12
CA THR A 137 1.49 -0.43 10.16
C THR A 137 0.53 -1.60 10.34
N GLU A 138 -0.76 -1.32 10.50
CA GLU A 138 -1.79 -2.36 10.67
C GLU A 138 -1.82 -3.31 9.45
N LEU A 139 -1.88 -2.77 8.23
CA LEU A 139 -1.89 -3.57 7.00
C LEU A 139 -0.61 -4.39 6.85
N PHE A 140 0.55 -3.78 7.10
CA PHE A 140 1.84 -4.45 6.96
C PHE A 140 1.99 -5.57 7.99
N GLU A 141 1.59 -5.37 9.24
CA GLU A 141 1.62 -6.39 10.28
C GLU A 141 0.70 -7.56 9.96
N ASP A 142 -0.52 -7.29 9.51
CA ASP A 142 -1.48 -8.31 9.13
C ASP A 142 -0.97 -9.18 7.97
N ILE A 143 -0.31 -8.57 6.98
CA ILE A 143 0.20 -9.25 5.79
C ILE A 143 1.53 -9.96 6.08
N ASN A 144 2.46 -9.28 6.76
CA ASN A 144 3.86 -9.73 6.88
C ASN A 144 4.20 -10.38 8.22
N LYS A 145 3.28 -10.34 9.20
CA LYS A 145 3.46 -10.89 10.56
C LYS A 145 4.67 -10.32 11.30
N LYS A 146 5.01 -9.06 11.01
CA LYS A 146 6.08 -8.26 11.64
C LYS A 146 5.76 -6.77 11.48
N SER A 147 6.31 -5.93 12.35
CA SER A 147 6.13 -4.48 12.25
C SER A 147 7.02 -3.85 11.17
N PRO A 148 6.53 -2.83 10.43
CA PRO A 148 7.36 -2.05 9.52
C PRO A 148 8.20 -1.02 10.27
N ARG A 149 9.22 -0.49 9.60
CA ARG A 149 9.92 0.72 10.06
C ARG A 149 9.19 1.94 9.52
N VAL A 150 8.71 2.81 10.41
CA VAL A 150 8.00 4.05 10.04
C VAL A 150 8.71 5.33 10.47
N GLY A 151 9.45 5.31 11.58
CA GLY A 151 10.15 6.48 12.14
C GLY A 151 9.22 7.38 12.97
N ASN A 152 9.82 8.26 13.78
CA ASN A 152 9.10 9.13 14.69
C ASN A 152 8.68 10.45 14.00
N LEU A 153 7.40 10.81 14.08
CA LEU A 153 6.87 12.09 13.58
C LEU A 153 7.08 13.26 14.54
N GLU A 154 7.41 12.98 15.81
CA GLU A 154 7.66 13.98 16.85
C GLU A 154 9.10 14.52 16.82
N THR A 155 10.02 13.88 16.08
CA THR A 155 11.42 14.31 16.01
C THR A 155 11.65 15.31 14.88
N ALA A 156 12.21 16.47 15.24
CA ALA A 156 12.58 17.49 14.27
C ALA A 156 13.64 16.97 13.27
N PRO A 157 13.74 17.54 12.06
CA PRO A 157 14.75 17.15 11.08
C PRO A 157 16.16 17.34 11.65
N GLY A 158 16.89 16.24 11.87
CA GLY A 158 18.31 16.24 12.26
C GLY A 158 18.66 15.71 13.65
N ASP A 159 17.72 15.23 14.46
CA ASP A 159 17.99 14.90 15.87
C ASP A 159 18.22 13.42 16.22
N GLU A 160 18.21 12.49 15.26
CA GLU A 160 18.37 11.06 15.58
C GLU A 160 19.53 10.39 14.84
N GLY A 161 20.59 10.15 15.60
CA GLY A 161 21.68 9.25 15.27
C GLY A 161 22.09 8.38 16.46
N LYS A 162 21.20 8.14 17.45
CA LYS A 162 21.61 7.42 18.67
C LYS A 162 20.73 6.29 19.20
N ASP A 163 19.45 6.17 18.85
CA ASP A 163 18.59 5.21 19.57
C ASP A 163 17.66 4.36 18.67
N ALA A 164 18.20 3.76 17.61
CA ALA A 164 17.54 2.62 16.97
C ALA A 164 18.24 1.32 17.40
N PRO A 165 17.54 0.33 18.00
CA PRO A 165 18.11 -0.98 18.31
C PRO A 165 18.47 -1.80 17.06
#